data_AF-A0A6L3V402-F1
#
_entry.id   AF-A0A6L3V402-F1
#
_cell.length_a   1.000
_cell.length_b   1.000
_cell.length_c   1.000
_cell.angle_alpha   90.00
_cell.angle_beta   90.00
_cell.angle_gamma   90.00
#
_symmetry.space_group_name_H-M   'P 1'
#
loop_
_entity.id
_entity.type
_entity.pdbx_description
1 polymer ?
#
loop_
_entity_poly.entity_id
_entity_poly.type
_entity_poly.pdbx_seq_one_letter_code
_entity_poly.pdbx_strand_id
1 'polypeptide(L)'
;MKSELTIFYRIFTTTKEAIEKFMAMLDPVIEFAKDDHERLYYHHIYEEEEQRLSRLDVLIPLISKFEDIKDERAFSPTNNEFNRLLQELNLEKFGLHNFVEHLDLALFQFTDEERSTLLNKLRADAYGDYQQVKAMLLEINQHFDHDYVDPHAHHDEHHDHLAPPSTGQTVKTISSHKKGFTVGSLKYG
;
A
#
# COMPACT_ATOMS: atom_id res chain seq x y z
N MET A 1 21.01 -9.71 2.28
CA MET A 1 20.55 -8.50 2.99
C MET A 1 20.94 -7.19 2.29
N LYS A 2 22.20 -6.96 1.90
CA LYS A 2 22.59 -5.66 1.30
C LYS A 2 21.87 -5.34 -0.02
N SER A 3 21.74 -6.32 -0.90
CA SER A 3 20.97 -6.17 -2.15
C SER A 3 19.51 -5.79 -1.89
N GLU A 4 18.92 -6.38 -0.86
CA GLU A 4 17.54 -6.19 -0.44
C GLU A 4 17.36 -4.78 0.15
N LEU A 5 18.31 -4.29 0.94
CA LEU A 5 18.30 -2.91 1.45
C LEU A 5 18.34 -1.87 0.33
N THR A 6 19.15 -2.06 -0.71
CA THR A 6 19.17 -1.14 -1.86
C THR A 6 17.84 -1.14 -2.61
N ILE A 7 17.18 -2.29 -2.69
CA ILE A 7 15.84 -2.38 -3.27
C ILE A 7 14.82 -1.66 -2.38
N PHE A 8 14.80 -1.92 -1.07
CA PHE A 8 13.93 -1.23 -0.12
C PHE A 8 14.11 0.29 -0.17
N TYR A 9 15.36 0.76 -0.16
CA TYR A 9 15.67 2.18 -0.24
C TYR A 9 15.05 2.83 -1.48
N ARG A 10 15.25 2.20 -2.65
CA ARG A 10 14.68 2.67 -3.92
C ARG A 10 13.16 2.69 -3.86
N ILE A 11 12.53 1.61 -3.41
CA ILE A 11 11.07 1.49 -3.29
C ILE A 11 10.54 2.62 -2.43
N PHE A 12 10.97 2.73 -1.18
CA PHE A 12 10.39 3.69 -0.23
C PHE A 12 10.70 5.15 -0.59
N THR A 13 11.83 5.43 -1.25
CA THR A 13 12.09 6.75 -1.84
C THR A 13 11.09 7.07 -2.96
N THR A 14 10.82 6.10 -3.83
CA THR A 14 9.87 6.26 -4.95
C THR A 14 8.43 6.40 -4.44
N THR A 15 8.05 5.61 -3.42
CA THR A 15 6.76 5.70 -2.74
C THR A 15 6.58 7.07 -2.10
N LYS A 16 7.62 7.62 -1.45
CA LYS A 16 7.57 8.98 -0.88
C LYS A 16 7.20 10.02 -1.95
N GLU A 17 7.90 10.02 -3.09
CA GLU A 17 7.59 10.93 -4.20
C GLU A 17 6.19 10.69 -4.80
N ALA A 18 5.73 9.45 -4.83
CA ALA A 18 4.40 9.08 -5.31
C ALA A 18 3.30 9.64 -4.40
N ILE A 19 3.49 9.54 -3.08
CA ILE A 19 2.57 10.10 -2.09
C ILE A 19 2.52 11.61 -2.21
N GLU A 20 3.66 12.30 -2.33
CA GLU A 20 3.71 13.76 -2.51
C GLU A 20 2.91 14.20 -3.76
N LYS A 21 3.05 13.47 -4.88
CA LYS A 21 2.28 13.73 -6.11
C LYS A 21 0.78 13.48 -5.92
N PHE A 22 0.42 12.43 -5.19
CA PHE A 22 -0.98 12.11 -4.90
C PHE A 22 -1.61 13.17 -3.98
N MET A 23 -0.92 13.58 -2.92
CA MET A 23 -1.37 14.65 -2.03
C MET A 23 -1.55 15.97 -2.76
N ALA A 24 -0.61 16.36 -3.63
CA ALA A 24 -0.74 17.55 -4.47
C ALA A 24 -1.96 17.49 -5.42
N MET A 25 -2.37 16.29 -5.85
CA MET A 25 -3.61 16.10 -6.62
C MET A 25 -4.86 16.27 -5.74
N LEU A 26 -4.81 15.87 -4.47
CA LEU A 26 -5.92 15.98 -3.53
C LEU A 26 -6.12 17.39 -2.98
N ASP A 27 -5.06 18.20 -2.85
CA ASP A 27 -5.13 19.59 -2.35
C ASP A 27 -6.30 20.40 -2.95
N PRO A 28 -6.43 20.55 -4.29
CA PRO A 28 -7.53 21.32 -4.87
C PRO A 28 -8.89 20.62 -4.69
N VAL A 29 -8.93 19.30 -4.57
CA VAL A 29 -10.18 18.55 -4.35
C VAL A 29 -10.73 18.83 -2.95
N ILE A 30 -9.85 18.93 -1.95
CA ILE A 30 -10.22 19.26 -0.57
C ILE A 30 -10.61 20.74 -0.47
N GLU A 31 -9.85 21.63 -1.10
CA GLU A 31 -10.12 23.08 -1.07
C GLU A 31 -11.49 23.42 -1.67
N PHE A 32 -11.80 22.84 -2.83
CA PHE A 32 -13.01 23.10 -3.61
C PHE A 32 -14.08 22.02 -3.46
N ALA A 33 -14.05 21.25 -2.37
CA ALA A 33 -15.06 20.23 -2.07
C ALA A 33 -16.48 20.82 -2.06
N LYS A 34 -17.42 20.09 -2.66
CA LYS A 34 -18.82 20.51 -2.89
C LYS A 34 -19.67 20.42 -1.62
N ASP A 35 -19.31 19.52 -0.72
CA ASP A 35 -19.98 19.31 0.56
C ASP A 35 -18.99 18.82 1.64
N ASP A 36 -19.46 18.79 2.88
CA ASP A 36 -18.66 18.41 4.04
C ASP A 36 -18.22 16.95 4.00
N HIS A 37 -19.01 16.07 3.36
CA HIS A 37 -18.69 14.66 3.25
C HIS A 37 -17.54 14.44 2.27
N GLU A 38 -17.58 15.05 1.08
CA GLU A 38 -16.48 15.03 0.10
C GLU A 38 -15.21 15.60 0.72
N ARG A 39 -15.31 16.73 1.43
CA ARG A 39 -14.17 17.33 2.14
C ARG A 39 -13.57 16.37 3.16
N LEU A 40 -14.40 15.82 4.05
CA LEU A 40 -13.95 14.92 5.10
C LEU A 40 -13.32 13.64 4.51
N TYR A 41 -13.92 13.09 3.46
CA TYR A 41 -13.45 11.89 2.79
C TYR A 41 -12.02 12.05 2.25
N TYR A 42 -11.77 13.09 1.45
CA TYR A 42 -10.44 13.32 0.89
C TYR A 42 -9.43 13.83 1.91
N HIS A 43 -9.87 14.62 2.90
CA HIS A 43 -9.01 15.07 3.99
C HIS A 43 -8.50 13.91 4.84
N HIS A 44 -9.35 12.92 5.11
CA HIS A 44 -8.95 11.73 5.85
C HIS A 44 -7.86 10.92 5.13
N ILE A 45 -8.05 10.67 3.82
CA ILE A 45 -7.02 10.02 2.98
C ILE A 45 -5.73 10.83 3.00
N TYR A 46 -5.82 12.15 2.87
CA TYR A 46 -4.66 13.04 2.91
C TYR A 46 -3.88 12.94 4.23
N GLU A 47 -4.56 12.97 5.37
CA GLU A 47 -3.93 12.84 6.69
C GLU A 47 -3.23 11.50 6.88
N GLU A 48 -3.82 10.40 6.41
CA GLU A 48 -3.21 9.07 6.50
C GLU A 48 -1.92 8.98 5.68
N GLU A 49 -1.90 9.63 4.50
CA GLU A 49 -0.72 9.72 3.65
C GLU A 49 0.35 10.67 4.22
N GLU A 50 -0.06 11.79 4.84
CA GLU A 50 0.87 12.69 5.54
C GLU A 50 1.57 11.99 6.71
N GLN A 51 0.82 11.22 7.50
CA GLN A 51 1.37 10.40 8.57
C GLN A 51 2.34 9.35 8.01
N ARG A 52 2.06 8.80 6.82
CA ARG A 52 2.98 7.86 6.15
C ARG A 52 4.25 8.53 5.68
N LEU A 53 4.20 9.73 5.11
CA LEU A 53 5.39 10.52 4.78
C LEU A 53 6.29 10.70 6.00
N SER A 54 5.71 11.03 7.16
CA SER A 54 6.47 11.17 8.42
C SER A 54 7.16 9.86 8.84
N ARG A 55 6.55 8.70 8.60
CA ARG A 55 7.19 7.40 8.86
C ARG A 55 8.29 7.08 7.85
N LEU A 56 8.09 7.41 6.56
CA LEU A 56 9.12 7.24 5.53
C LEU A 56 10.36 8.10 5.80
N ASP A 57 10.19 9.29 6.40
CA ASP A 57 11.29 10.14 6.87
C ASP A 57 12.12 9.51 8.00
N VAL A 58 11.60 8.47 8.66
CA VAL A 58 12.32 7.68 9.66
C VAL A 58 12.90 6.40 9.05
N LEU A 59 12.11 5.69 8.23
CA LEU A 59 12.51 4.41 7.64
C LEU A 59 13.65 4.57 6.63
N ILE A 60 13.59 5.56 5.73
CA ILE A 60 14.59 5.72 4.66
C ILE A 60 15.99 5.95 5.23
N PRO A 61 16.21 6.87 6.20
CA PRO A 61 17.51 7.00 6.86
C PRO A 61 17.96 5.74 7.60
N LEU A 62 17.01 4.99 8.19
CA LEU A 62 17.32 3.73 8.87
C LEU A 62 17.83 2.68 7.88
N ILE A 63 17.21 2.53 6.71
CA ILE A 63 17.68 1.65 5.64
C ILE A 63 19.10 2.05 5.21
N SER A 64 19.30 3.33 4.90
CA SER A 64 20.60 3.86 4.45
C SER A 64 21.71 3.59 5.47
N LYS A 65 21.43 3.78 6.76
CA LYS A 65 22.36 3.43 7.84
C LYS A 65 22.80 1.97 7.77
N PHE A 66 21.89 1.04 7.49
CA PHE A 66 22.20 -0.40 7.39
C PHE A 66 22.93 -0.78 6.08
N GLU A 67 22.74 -0.05 4.98
CA GLU A 67 23.50 -0.26 3.73
C GLU A 67 25.00 -0.02 3.94
N ASP A 68 25.34 1.00 4.72
CA ASP A 68 26.72 1.40 5.01
C ASP A 68 27.45 0.46 5.98
N ILE A 69 26.72 -0.37 6.74
CA ILE A 69 27.33 -1.29 7.70
C ILE A 69 28.06 -2.42 6.97
N LYS A 70 29.32 -2.65 7.34
CA LYS A 70 30.16 -3.73 6.78
C LYS A 70 30.18 -5.01 7.61
N ASP A 71 29.82 -4.92 8.89
CA ASP A 71 29.81 -6.08 9.79
C ASP A 71 28.49 -6.83 9.67
N GLU A 72 28.55 -8.08 9.20
CA GLU A 72 27.37 -8.94 9.05
C GLU A 72 26.66 -9.22 10.39
N ARG A 73 27.37 -9.12 11.53
CA ARG A 73 26.78 -9.28 12.86
C ARG A 73 25.73 -8.22 13.20
N ALA A 74 25.70 -7.11 12.45
CA ALA A 74 24.64 -6.12 12.58
C ALA A 74 23.28 -6.65 12.14
N PHE A 75 23.23 -7.67 11.27
CA PHE A 75 22.01 -8.34 10.82
C PHE A 75 21.69 -9.55 11.69
N SER A 76 21.62 -9.34 13.00
CA SER A 76 21.33 -10.39 13.98
C SER A 76 20.00 -10.11 14.68
N PRO A 77 19.19 -11.14 15.00
CA PRO A 77 17.98 -11.00 15.82
C PRO A 77 18.24 -10.41 17.22
N THR A 78 19.48 -10.48 17.69
CA THR A 78 19.91 -9.87 18.97
C THR A 78 20.20 -8.37 18.86
N ASN A 79 20.27 -7.83 17.64
CA ASN A 79 20.45 -6.41 17.40
C ASN A 79 19.10 -5.68 17.39
N ASN A 80 18.85 -4.88 18.42
CA ASN A 80 17.62 -4.09 18.55
C ASN A 80 17.38 -3.13 17.38
N GLU A 81 18.43 -2.55 16.78
CA GLU A 81 18.24 -1.67 15.62
C GLU A 81 17.83 -2.43 14.37
N PHE A 82 18.30 -3.68 14.22
CA PHE A 82 17.88 -4.53 13.11
C PHE A 82 16.43 -4.98 13.29
N ASN A 83 16.03 -5.33 14.51
CA ASN A 83 14.63 -5.61 14.83
C ASN A 83 13.73 -4.41 14.56
N ARG A 84 14.18 -3.20 14.91
CA ARG A 84 13.46 -1.97 14.56
C ARG A 84 13.32 -1.81 13.06
N LEU A 85 14.40 -2.01 12.28
CA LEU A 85 14.32 -1.95 10.82
C LEU A 85 13.26 -2.92 10.28
N LEU A 86 13.23 -4.16 10.76
CA LEU A 86 12.22 -5.15 10.35
C LEU A 86 10.80 -4.74 10.72
N GLN A 87 10.60 -4.12 11.89
CA GLN A 87 9.29 -3.60 12.31
C GLN A 87 8.81 -2.48 11.39
N GLU A 88 9.67 -1.50 11.09
CA GLU A 88 9.34 -0.38 10.21
C GLU A 88 9.07 -0.86 8.78
N LEU A 89 9.85 -1.84 8.27
CA LEU A 89 9.60 -2.45 6.95
C LEU A 89 8.26 -3.20 6.90
N ASN A 90 7.92 -3.96 7.95
CA ASN A 90 6.62 -4.65 8.00
C ASN A 90 5.46 -3.66 8.09
N LEU A 91 5.60 -2.56 8.85
CA LEU A 91 4.57 -1.54 8.91
C LEU A 91 4.36 -0.87 7.53
N GLU A 92 5.45 -0.53 6.84
CA GLU A 92 5.36 0.08 5.51
C GLU A 92 4.97 -0.90 4.40
N LYS A 93 5.05 -2.23 4.62
CA LYS A 93 4.33 -3.22 3.78
C LYS A 93 2.83 -2.92 3.76
N PHE A 94 2.22 -2.71 4.95
CA PHE A 94 0.81 -2.33 5.06
C PHE A 94 0.57 -0.90 4.54
N GLY A 95 1.52 0.01 4.78
CA GLY A 95 1.48 1.35 4.19
C GLY A 95 1.34 1.32 2.67
N LEU A 96 2.14 0.51 1.98
CA LEU A 96 2.06 0.32 0.52
C LEU A 96 0.72 -0.28 0.07
N HIS A 97 0.20 -1.28 0.79
CA HIS A 97 -1.12 -1.85 0.50
C HIS A 97 -2.22 -0.78 0.57
N ASN A 98 -2.26 -0.02 1.68
CA ASN A 98 -3.23 1.05 1.87
C ASN A 98 -3.08 2.15 0.82
N PHE A 99 -1.85 2.46 0.38
CA PHE A 99 -1.63 3.40 -0.70
C PHE A 99 -2.29 2.94 -2.01
N VAL A 100 -2.15 1.66 -2.35
CA VAL A 100 -2.79 1.10 -3.55
C VAL A 100 -4.32 1.21 -3.43
N GLU A 101 -4.88 0.94 -2.26
CA GLU A 101 -6.32 1.11 -2.00
C GLU A 101 -6.77 2.57 -2.15
N HIS A 102 -6.00 3.53 -1.64
CA HIS A 102 -6.29 4.95 -1.80
C HIS A 102 -6.25 5.40 -3.27
N LEU A 103 -5.32 4.87 -4.05
CA LEU A 103 -5.26 5.11 -5.49
C LEU A 103 -6.43 4.46 -6.22
N ASP A 104 -6.87 3.27 -5.81
CA ASP A 104 -8.06 2.62 -6.35
C ASP A 104 -9.33 3.43 -6.05
N LEU A 105 -9.49 3.89 -4.80
CA LEU A 105 -10.57 4.77 -4.38
C LEU A 105 -10.60 6.08 -5.19
N ALA A 106 -9.44 6.69 -5.42
CA ALA A 106 -9.32 7.89 -6.24
C ALA A 106 -9.68 7.62 -7.72
N LEU A 107 -9.25 6.49 -8.28
CA LEU A 107 -9.58 6.08 -9.66
C LEU A 107 -11.08 5.89 -9.89
N PHE A 108 -11.85 5.51 -8.87
CA PHE A 108 -13.31 5.46 -8.99
C PHE A 108 -13.95 6.86 -9.15
N GLN A 109 -13.33 7.90 -8.60
CA GLN A 109 -13.88 9.26 -8.59
C GLN A 109 -13.29 10.19 -9.66
N PHE A 110 -12.01 10.06 -9.95
CA PHE A 110 -11.28 10.95 -10.87
C PHE A 110 -11.18 10.33 -12.26
N THR A 111 -12.25 10.53 -13.04
CA THR A 111 -12.43 9.92 -14.37
C THR A 111 -11.91 10.75 -15.54
N ASP A 112 -11.38 11.95 -15.29
CA ASP A 112 -10.70 12.73 -16.32
C ASP A 112 -9.36 12.08 -16.71
N GLU A 113 -9.02 12.22 -17.99
CA GLU A 113 -7.88 11.53 -18.61
C GLU A 113 -6.55 11.85 -17.92
N GLU A 114 -6.34 13.10 -17.52
CA GLU A 114 -5.10 13.55 -16.89
C GLU A 114 -4.88 12.86 -15.53
N ARG A 115 -5.83 12.98 -14.60
CA ARG A 115 -5.70 12.36 -13.28
C ARG A 115 -5.77 10.85 -13.36
N SER A 116 -6.66 10.28 -14.17
CA SER A 116 -6.73 8.83 -14.37
C SER A 116 -5.40 8.27 -14.90
N THR A 117 -4.72 8.94 -15.82
CA THR A 117 -3.43 8.48 -16.34
C THR A 117 -2.36 8.49 -15.25
N LEU A 118 -2.27 9.57 -14.46
CA LEU A 118 -1.33 9.66 -13.36
C LEU A 118 -1.62 8.60 -12.29
N LEU A 119 -2.87 8.46 -11.85
CA LEU A 119 -3.25 7.49 -10.82
C LEU A 119 -3.00 6.05 -11.26
N ASN A 120 -3.31 5.68 -12.51
CA ASN A 120 -3.02 4.34 -13.02
C ASN A 120 -1.52 4.03 -12.99
N LYS A 121 -0.67 5.02 -13.31
CA LYS A 121 0.78 4.87 -13.20
C LYS A 121 1.21 4.67 -11.75
N LEU A 122 0.81 5.59 -10.84
CA LEU A 122 1.16 5.48 -9.42
C LEU A 122 0.71 4.15 -8.83
N ARG A 123 -0.50 3.69 -9.20
CA ARG A 123 -1.07 2.42 -8.75
C ARG A 123 -0.27 1.23 -9.24
N ALA A 124 0.13 1.22 -10.52
CA ALA A 124 0.93 0.14 -11.08
C ALA A 124 2.30 0.04 -10.41
N ASP A 125 2.96 1.19 -10.21
CA ASP A 125 4.26 1.26 -9.53
C ASP A 125 4.13 0.79 -8.07
N ALA A 126 3.17 1.35 -7.31
CA ALA A 126 2.93 0.98 -5.91
C ALA A 126 2.54 -0.49 -5.72
N TYR A 127 1.74 -1.05 -6.63
CA TYR A 127 1.39 -2.47 -6.60
C TYR A 127 2.62 -3.36 -6.83
N GLY A 128 3.46 -3.03 -7.81
CA GLY A 128 4.70 -3.77 -8.07
C GLY A 128 5.64 -3.73 -6.87
N ASP A 129 5.79 -2.55 -6.27
CA ASP A 129 6.61 -2.33 -5.08
C ASP A 129 6.08 -3.09 -3.86
N TYR A 130 4.77 -3.06 -3.61
CA TYR A 130 4.12 -3.84 -2.55
C TYR A 130 4.41 -5.34 -2.68
N GLN A 131 4.20 -5.91 -3.88
CA GLN A 131 4.46 -7.33 -4.12
C GLN A 131 5.94 -7.69 -3.92
N GLN A 132 6.85 -6.80 -4.34
CA GLN A 132 8.29 -7.00 -4.14
C GLN A 132 8.66 -6.96 -2.65
N VAL A 133 8.17 -5.97 -1.89
CA VAL A 133 8.39 -5.86 -0.44
C VAL A 133 7.84 -7.08 0.30
N LYS A 134 6.62 -7.50 -0.04
CA LYS A 134 5.97 -8.69 0.54
C LYS A 134 6.83 -9.94 0.34
N ALA A 135 7.31 -10.18 -0.88
CA ALA A 135 8.14 -11.33 -1.19
C ALA A 135 9.48 -11.30 -0.43
N MET A 136 10.18 -10.15 -0.42
CA MET A 136 11.45 -10.01 0.28
C MET A 136 11.31 -10.19 1.80
N LEU A 137 10.26 -9.63 2.41
CA LEU A 137 10.04 -9.80 3.86
C LEU A 137 9.72 -11.25 4.22
N LEU A 138 8.99 -11.97 3.37
CA LEU A 138 8.77 -13.41 3.55
C LEU A 138 10.08 -14.19 3.52
N GLU A 139 10.94 -13.91 2.53
CA GLU A 139 12.27 -14.54 2.43
C GLU A 139 13.14 -14.21 3.64
N ILE A 140 13.14 -12.96 4.11
CA ILE A 140 13.89 -12.55 5.30
C ILE A 140 13.41 -13.31 6.54
N ASN A 141 12.08 -13.41 6.74
CA ASN A 141 11.53 -14.12 7.90
C ASN A 141 11.94 -15.59 7.91
N GLN A 142 11.96 -16.27 6.75
CA GLN A 142 12.43 -17.66 6.63
C GLN A 142 13.90 -17.85 7.05
N HIS A 143 14.73 -16.82 6.93
CA HIS A 143 16.16 -16.87 7.30
C HIS A 143 16.42 -16.66 8.79
N PHE A 144 15.56 -15.90 9.48
CA PHE A 144 15.79 -15.50 10.88
C PHE A 144 14.96 -16.24 11.91
N ASP A 145 13.89 -16.91 11.49
CA ASP A 145 13.06 -17.69 12.39
C ASP A 145 12.37 -18.85 11.65
N HIS A 146 12.49 -20.07 12.18
CA HIS A 146 11.79 -21.23 11.66
C HIS A 146 10.37 -21.36 12.24
N ASP A 147 10.06 -20.61 13.30
CA ASP A 147 8.79 -20.62 14.03
C ASP A 147 8.07 -19.25 13.98
N TYR A 148 8.56 -18.27 13.21
CA TYR A 148 7.89 -16.97 13.05
C TYR A 148 6.59 -17.13 12.27
N VAL A 149 5.48 -17.05 13.01
CA VAL A 149 4.17 -16.81 12.45
C VAL A 149 4.00 -15.29 12.39
N ASP A 150 4.00 -14.72 11.19
CA ASP A 150 3.61 -13.31 11.02
C ASP A 150 2.23 -13.15 11.69
N PRO A 151 2.11 -12.38 12.79
CA PRO A 151 0.84 -12.22 13.50
C PRO A 151 -0.22 -11.55 12.60
N HIS A 152 0.22 -10.96 11.48
CA HIS A 152 -0.61 -10.39 10.45
C HIS A 152 -0.70 -11.26 9.17
N ALA A 153 -0.17 -12.48 9.14
CA ALA A 153 -0.36 -13.43 8.02
C ALA A 153 -1.84 -13.67 7.72
N HIS A 154 -2.71 -13.58 8.74
CA HIS A 154 -4.15 -13.68 8.58
C HIS A 154 -4.75 -12.52 7.75
N HIS A 155 -4.09 -11.36 7.70
CA HIS A 155 -4.45 -10.28 6.76
C HIS A 155 -4.02 -10.65 5.34
N ASP A 156 -2.89 -11.32 5.13
CA ASP A 156 -2.44 -11.68 3.79
C ASP A 156 -3.26 -12.84 3.16
N GLU A 157 -3.73 -13.82 3.95
CA GLU A 157 -4.51 -14.98 3.43
C GLU A 157 -6.00 -14.66 3.13
N HIS A 158 -6.57 -13.63 3.76
CA HIS A 158 -7.98 -13.27 3.59
C HIS A 158 -8.25 -11.82 3.17
N HIS A 159 -7.24 -10.94 3.18
CA HIS A 159 -7.40 -9.52 2.86
C HIS A 159 -6.45 -8.98 1.77
N ASP A 160 -5.53 -9.76 1.20
CA ASP A 160 -4.82 -9.33 -0.02
C ASP A 160 -5.76 -9.49 -1.24
N HIS A 161 -6.59 -8.47 -1.43
CA HIS A 161 -7.59 -8.39 -2.49
C HIS A 161 -7.16 -7.45 -3.62
N LEU A 162 -5.90 -6.99 -3.58
CA LEU A 162 -5.36 -6.12 -4.61
C LEU A 162 -5.32 -6.87 -5.94
N ALA A 163 -6.19 -6.47 -6.86
CA ALA A 163 -6.14 -6.98 -8.22
C ALA A 163 -4.92 -6.38 -8.95
N PRO A 164 -4.21 -7.18 -9.77
CA PRO A 164 -3.14 -6.66 -10.61
C PRO A 164 -3.69 -5.57 -11.54
N PRO A 165 -2.87 -4.56 -11.90
CA PRO A 165 -3.29 -3.49 -12.80
C PRO A 165 -3.85 -4.08 -14.10
N SER A 166 -5.11 -3.79 -14.41
CA SER A 166 -5.72 -4.28 -15.64
C SER A 166 -5.06 -3.60 -16.84
N THR A 167 -4.30 -4.33 -17.65
CA THR A 167 -3.86 -3.85 -18.96
C THR A 167 -5.09 -3.77 -19.88
N GLY A 168 -5.72 -2.60 -19.93
CA GLY A 168 -6.80 -2.27 -20.86
C GLY A 168 -8.17 -2.81 -20.45
N GLN A 169 -9.05 -1.91 -20.02
CA GLN A 169 -10.49 -2.16 -20.06
C GLN A 169 -10.93 -2.30 -21.52
N THR A 170 -11.09 -3.53 -22.01
CA THR A 170 -12.12 -3.76 -23.01
C THR A 170 -13.45 -3.66 -22.28
N VAL A 171 -14.21 -2.60 -22.59
CA VAL A 171 -15.59 -2.40 -22.14
C VAL A 171 -16.39 -3.65 -22.49
N LYS A 172 -16.59 -4.54 -21.51
CA LYS A 172 -17.52 -5.65 -21.64
C LYS A 172 -18.92 -5.08 -21.41
N THR A 173 -19.70 -5.08 -22.49
CA THR A 173 -21.13 -4.80 -22.51
C THR A 173 -21.82 -5.63 -21.42
N ILE A 174 -22.49 -4.96 -20.48
CA ILE A 174 -23.28 -5.58 -19.43
C ILE A 174 -24.43 -6.34 -20.10
N SER A 175 -24.37 -7.68 -20.08
CA SER A 175 -25.52 -8.50 -20.45
C SER A 175 -26.54 -8.44 -19.31
N SER A 176 -27.75 -7.98 -19.62
CA SER A 176 -28.84 -7.91 -18.67
C SER A 176 -29.25 -9.33 -18.24
N HIS A 177 -28.84 -9.75 -17.06
CA HIS A 177 -29.44 -10.90 -16.39
C HIS A 177 -30.24 -10.40 -15.19
N LYS A 178 -31.54 -10.19 -15.43
CA LYS A 178 -32.56 -9.99 -14.39
C LYS A 178 -32.58 -11.24 -13.49
N LYS A 179 -32.03 -11.15 -12.28
CA LYS A 179 -32.36 -12.07 -11.19
C LYS A 179 -33.44 -11.39 -10.34
N GLY A 180 -34.64 -11.94 -10.40
CA GLY A 180 -35.77 -11.52 -9.57
C GLY A 180 -35.57 -11.93 -8.12
N PHE A 181 -35.87 -11.02 -7.19
CA PHE A 181 -35.95 -11.30 -5.77
C PHE A 181 -37.33 -11.90 -5.46
N THR A 182 -37.38 -13.15 -4.99
CA THR A 182 -38.58 -13.74 -4.39
C THR A 182 -38.48 -13.62 -2.87
N VAL A 183 -39.47 -12.96 -2.26
CA VAL A 183 -39.63 -12.80 -0.82
C VAL A 183 -40.65 -13.85 -0.36
N GLY A 184 -40.29 -14.70 0.61
CA GLY A 184 -41.12 -15.83 1.01
C GLY A 184 -40.91 -16.30 2.45
N SER A 185 -41.55 -15.56 3.37
CA SER A 185 -42.23 -16.00 4.61
C SER A 185 -41.50 -16.89 5.64
N LEU A 186 -41.13 -16.29 6.78
CA LEU A 186 -40.97 -17.00 8.06
C LEU A 186 -42.31 -17.64 8.48
N LYS A 187 -42.28 -18.93 8.82
CA LYS A 187 -43.34 -19.60 9.57
C LYS A 187 -42.94 -19.68 11.04
N TYR A 188 -43.74 -19.04 11.91
CA TYR A 188 -43.88 -19.45 13.29
C TYR A 188 -44.92 -20.57 13.36
N GLY A 189 -44.59 -21.64 14.09
CA GLY A 189 -45.44 -22.81 14.35
C GLY A 189 -44.68 -23.85 15.12
#